data_AF-A0A376MNW1-F1
#
_entry.id   AF-A0A376MNW1-F1
#
_cell.length_a   1.000
_cell.length_b   1.000
_cell.length_c   1.000
_cell.angle_alpha   90.00
_cell.angle_beta   90.00
_cell.angle_gamma   90.00
#
_symmetry.space_group_name_H-M   'P 1'
#
loop_
_entity.id
_entity.type
_entity.pdbx_description
1 polymer ?
#
loop_
_entity_poly.entity_id
_entity_poly.type
_entity_poly.pdbx_seq_one_letter_code
_entity_poly.pdbx_strand_id
1 'polypeptide(L)'
;MNENLPLYAFANTYSTLDVSLNDLRLQISFFEYALGAAEDIANKIKQTTDEYINTILPPLTKALFKYVREGKYTFCTPGHMGGTAFQKSPGR
;
A
#
# COMPACT_ATOMS: atom_id res chain seq x y z
N MET A 1 3.63 -9.30 -16.94
CA MET A 1 2.56 -8.67 -16.13
C MET A 1 3.05 -8.55 -14.69
N ASN A 2 2.41 -7.73 -13.86
CA ASN A 2 2.77 -7.58 -12.45
C ASN A 2 2.06 -8.66 -11.62
N GLU A 3 2.81 -9.64 -11.11
CA GLU A 3 2.29 -10.80 -10.36
C GLU A 3 1.73 -10.42 -8.99
N ASN A 4 2.18 -9.31 -8.42
CA ASN A 4 1.74 -8.88 -7.08
C ASN A 4 0.56 -7.92 -7.11
N LEU A 5 0.13 -7.47 -8.30
CA LEU A 5 -0.94 -6.49 -8.43
C LEU A 5 -2.26 -7.08 -7.88
N PRO A 6 -2.88 -6.47 -6.86
CA PRO A 6 -4.12 -6.98 -6.29
C PRO A 6 -5.28 -6.79 -7.27
N LEU A 7 -6.01 -7.87 -7.53
CA LEU A 7 -7.21 -7.89 -8.35
C LEU A 7 -8.43 -8.09 -7.44
N TYR A 8 -9.44 -7.24 -7.61
CA TYR A 8 -10.69 -7.32 -6.85
C TYR A 8 -11.80 -7.76 -7.80
N ALA A 9 -12.21 -9.01 -7.66
CA ALA A 9 -13.25 -9.62 -8.48
C ALA A 9 -14.56 -9.70 -7.69
N PHE A 10 -15.66 -9.28 -8.29
CA PHE A 10 -16.98 -9.49 -7.69
C PHE A 10 -17.54 -10.82 -8.17
N ALA A 11 -17.81 -11.73 -7.23
CA ALA A 11 -18.31 -13.06 -7.52
C ALA A 11 -19.84 -13.06 -7.58
N ASN A 12 -20.38 -13.84 -8.52
CA ASN A 12 -21.79 -14.19 -8.63
C ASN A 12 -21.96 -15.67 -8.24
N THR A 13 -23.22 -16.10 -8.07
CA THR A 13 -23.57 -17.48 -7.68
C THR A 13 -23.02 -18.57 -8.62
N TYR A 14 -22.67 -18.21 -9.86
CA TYR A 14 -22.10 -19.10 -10.87
C TYR A 14 -20.65 -18.77 -11.24
N SER A 15 -19.95 -17.97 -10.43
CA SER A 15 -18.53 -17.69 -10.66
C SER A 15 -17.71 -18.97 -10.49
N THR A 16 -17.07 -19.40 -11.57
CA THR A 16 -16.15 -20.55 -11.59
C THR A 16 -14.74 -20.05 -11.88
N LEU A 17 -13.75 -20.63 -11.20
CA LEU A 17 -12.33 -20.41 -11.48
C LEU A 17 -11.90 -21.41 -12.55
N ASP A 18 -11.44 -20.91 -13.70
CA ASP A 18 -10.93 -21.75 -14.77
C ASP A 18 -9.54 -22.32 -14.43
N VAL A 19 -9.26 -23.54 -14.89
CA VAL A 19 -8.00 -24.25 -14.66
C VAL A 19 -6.80 -23.46 -15.21
N SER A 20 -7.02 -22.63 -16.23
CA SER A 20 -6.03 -21.72 -16.81
C SER A 20 -5.46 -20.69 -15.83
N LEU A 21 -6.14 -20.42 -14.71
CA LEU A 21 -5.68 -19.48 -13.67
C LEU A 21 -4.69 -20.11 -12.69
N ASN A 22 -4.54 -21.44 -12.65
CA ASN A 22 -3.66 -22.11 -11.68
C ASN A 22 -2.17 -21.84 -11.92
N ASP A 23 -1.76 -21.64 -13.17
CA ASP A 23 -0.36 -21.31 -13.51
C ASP A 23 -0.05 -19.81 -13.31
N LEU A 24 -1.06 -18.98 -13.08
CA LEU A 24 -0.92 -17.55 -12.88
C LEU A 24 -0.83 -17.23 -11.38
N ARG A 25 0.33 -16.74 -10.94
CA ARG A 25 0.52 -16.16 -9.60
C ARG A 25 -0.19 -14.81 -9.52
N LEU A 26 -1.50 -14.84 -9.29
CA LEU A 26 -2.35 -13.65 -9.15
C LEU A 26 -2.82 -13.50 -7.72
N GLN A 27 -2.76 -12.28 -7.20
CA GLN A 27 -3.36 -11.92 -5.92
C GLN A 27 -4.81 -11.47 -6.14
N ILE A 28 -5.76 -12.41 -6.11
CA ILE A 28 -7.19 -12.15 -6.34
C ILE A 28 -7.96 -12.18 -5.02
N SER A 29 -8.71 -11.11 -4.74
CA SER A 29 -9.70 -11.06 -3.66
C SER A 29 -11.11 -11.05 -4.24
N PHE A 30 -11.98 -11.91 -3.72
CA PHE A 30 -13.38 -12.00 -4.14
C PHE A 30 -14.30 -11.23 -3.19
N PHE A 31 -15.20 -10.44 -3.74
CA PHE A 31 -16.23 -9.73 -2.99
C PHE A 31 -17.63 -10.08 -3.49
N GLU A 32 -18.61 -10.03 -2.59
CA GLU A 32 -20.02 -10.20 -2.92
C GLU A 32 -20.72 -8.86 -3.09
N TYR A 33 -21.80 -8.84 -3.88
CA TYR A 33 -22.67 -7.69 -4.00
C TYR A 33 -23.67 -7.66 -2.82
N ALA A 34 -23.32 -6.93 -1.77
CA ALA A 34 -24.18 -6.73 -0.60
C ALA A 34 -24.33 -5.25 -0.24
N LEU A 35 -25.56 -4.82 0.02
CA LEU A 35 -25.84 -3.48 0.57
C LEU A 35 -25.22 -3.38 1.98
N GLY A 36 -24.46 -2.31 2.22
CA GLY A 36 -23.77 -2.08 3.50
C GLY A 36 -22.35 -2.66 3.59
N ALA A 37 -21.94 -3.53 2.65
CA ALA A 37 -20.58 -4.11 2.66
C ALA A 37 -19.49 -3.15 2.14
N ALA A 38 -19.87 -1.96 1.64
CA ALA A 38 -18.95 -1.02 1.00
C ALA A 38 -17.81 -0.56 1.92
N GLU A 39 -18.08 -0.33 3.20
CA GLU A 39 -17.07 0.10 4.16
C GLU A 39 -16.02 -0.99 4.41
N ASP A 40 -16.46 -2.23 4.63
CA ASP A 40 -15.58 -3.37 4.83
C ASP A 40 -14.76 -3.68 3.58
N ILE A 41 -15.38 -3.63 2.40
CA ILE A 41 -14.68 -3.80 1.11
C ILE A 41 -13.62 -2.71 0.94
N ALA A 42 -13.94 -1.45 1.22
CA ALA A 42 -12.99 -0.34 1.11
C ALA A 42 -11.81 -0.50 2.07
N ASN A 43 -12.07 -0.88 3.33
CA ASN A 43 -11.03 -1.17 4.32
C ASN A 43 -10.13 -2.33 3.87
N LYS A 44 -10.71 -3.38 3.28
CA LYS A 44 -9.95 -4.52 2.76
C LYS A 44 -9.08 -4.11 1.57
N ILE A 45 -9.62 -3.35 0.62
CA ILE A 45 -8.86 -2.79 -0.51
C ILE A 45 -7.70 -1.94 0.01
N LYS A 46 -7.92 -1.12 1.03
CA LYS A 46 -6.89 -0.28 1.63
C LYS A 46 -5.76 -1.12 2.24
N GLN A 47 -6.10 -2.14 3.04
CA GLN A 47 -5.13 -3.06 3.63
C GLN A 47 -4.31 -3.79 2.56
N THR A 48 -4.96 -4.38 1.57
CA THR A 48 -4.30 -5.10 0.47
C THR A 48 -3.41 -4.16 -0.35
N THR A 49 -3.81 -2.90 -0.52
CA THR A 49 -2.96 -1.88 -1.18
C THR A 49 -1.70 -1.60 -0.36
N ASP A 50 -1.82 -1.47 0.96
CA ASP A 50 -0.67 -1.26 1.85
C ASP A 50 0.26 -2.50 1.85
N GLU A 51 -0.29 -3.72 1.79
CA GLU A 51 0.46 -4.97 1.62
C GLU A 51 1.20 -5.02 0.28
N TYR A 52 0.54 -4.63 -0.81
CA TYR A 52 1.16 -4.55 -2.14
C TYR A 52 2.33 -3.57 -2.15
N ILE A 53 2.12 -2.35 -1.64
CA ILE A 53 3.19 -1.35 -1.51
C ILE A 53 4.34 -1.90 -0.66
N ASN A 54 4.03 -2.58 0.44
CA ASN A 54 5.05 -3.21 1.27
C ASN A 54 5.79 -4.33 0.53
N THR A 55 5.12 -5.11 -0.32
CA THR A 55 5.74 -6.20 -1.06
C THR A 55 6.71 -5.69 -2.12
N ILE A 56 6.38 -4.60 -2.82
CA ILE A 56 7.21 -4.06 -3.90
C ILE A 56 8.35 -3.16 -3.40
N LEU A 57 8.22 -2.56 -2.21
CA LEU A 57 9.24 -1.67 -1.67
C LEU A 57 10.43 -2.45 -1.11
N PRO A 58 11.68 -2.14 -1.53
CA PRO A 58 12.86 -2.78 -0.98
C PRO A 58 13.05 -2.40 0.50
N PRO A 59 13.72 -3.25 1.30
CA PRO A 59 13.78 -3.09 2.76
C PRO A 59 14.28 -1.71 3.24
N LEU A 60 15.33 -1.17 2.62
CA LEU A 60 15.90 0.13 2.99
C LEU A 60 14.91 1.28 2.71
N THR A 61 14.33 1.34 1.52
CA THR A 61 13.39 2.41 1.14
C THR A 61 12.13 2.35 2.00
N LYS A 62 11.62 1.15 2.30
CA LYS A 62 10.49 0.96 3.21
C LYS A 62 10.80 1.50 4.61
N ALA A 63 11.97 1.16 5.16
CA ALA A 63 12.39 1.65 6.47
C ALA A 63 12.60 3.17 6.47
N LEU A 64 13.16 3.74 5.41
CA LEU A 64 13.33 5.18 5.25
C LEU A 64 11.99 5.92 5.20
N PHE A 65 11.03 5.45 4.41
CA PHE A 65 9.69 6.06 4.35
C PHE A 65 8.94 5.92 5.67
N LYS A 66 9.12 4.79 6.38
CA LYS A 66 8.60 4.63 7.73
C LYS A 66 9.22 5.64 8.69
N TYR A 67 10.54 5.78 8.68
CA TYR A 67 11.27 6.75 9.49
C TYR A 67 10.81 8.19 9.24
N VAL A 68 10.63 8.59 7.99
CA VAL A 68 10.17 9.96 7.66
C VAL A 68 8.73 10.21 8.14
N ARG A 69 7.86 9.20 8.10
CA ARG A 69 6.45 9.34 8.56
C ARG A 69 6.29 9.32 10.08
N GLU A 70 7.09 8.52 10.79
CA GLU A 70 6.90 8.23 12.22
C GLU A 70 7.99 8.84 13.12
N GLY A 71 9.17 9.12 12.57
CA GLY A 71 10.36 9.52 13.30
C GLY A 71 10.25 10.91 13.92
N LYS A 72 10.58 11.02 15.21
CA LYS A 72 10.61 12.27 15.97
C LYS A 72 11.99 12.51 16.61
N TYR A 73 13.06 12.24 15.87
CA TYR A 73 14.41 12.50 16.38
C TYR A 73 14.73 13.99 16.37
N THR A 74 15.25 14.48 17.49
CA THR A 74 15.75 15.85 17.67
C THR A 74 17.22 15.79 18.08
N PHE A 75 17.97 16.87 17.86
CA PHE A 75 19.41 16.96 18.20
C PHE A 75 20.32 15.96 17.46
N CYS A 76 19.92 15.52 16.26
CA CYS A 76 20.76 14.76 15.34
C CYS A 76 21.20 15.64 14.15
N THR A 77 22.35 15.33 13.57
CA THR A 77 22.64 15.78 12.20
C THR A 77 21.75 15.00 11.22
N PRO A 78 21.35 15.55 10.07
CA PRO A 78 21.69 16.88 9.53
C PRO A 78 21.03 18.05 10.28
N GLY A 79 21.79 19.14 10.49
CA GLY A 79 21.34 20.32 11.25
C GLY A 79 20.18 21.09 10.62
N HIS A 80 19.79 20.78 9.38
CA HIS A 80 18.59 21.32 8.77
C HIS A 80 17.29 20.65 9.28
N MET A 81 17.38 19.53 10.01
CA MET A 81 16.30 18.86 10.75
C MET A 81 14.97 18.79 9.99
N GLY A 82 14.93 18.02 8.90
CA GLY A 82 13.70 17.87 8.10
C GLY A 82 13.24 19.15 7.36
N GLY A 83 14.09 20.18 7.30
CA GLY A 83 13.82 21.42 6.59
C GLY A 83 13.55 22.62 7.50
N THR A 84 13.52 22.44 8.82
CA THR A 84 13.28 23.52 9.79
C THR A 84 14.25 24.69 9.64
N ALA A 85 15.54 24.44 9.38
CA ALA A 85 16.50 25.52 9.18
C ALA A 85 16.20 26.37 7.92
N PHE A 86 15.75 25.72 6.84
CA PHE A 86 15.39 26.40 5.58
C PHE A 86 14.14 27.27 5.74
N GLN A 87 13.19 26.88 6.60
CA GLN A 87 12.00 27.69 6.89
C GLN A 87 12.29 28.97 7.69
N LYS A 88 13.49 29.13 8.24
CA LYS A 88 13.88 30.27 9.09
C LYS A 88 14.65 31.36 8.35
N SER A 89 14.92 31.18 7.07
CA SER A 89 15.59 32.18 6.23
C SER A 89 14.75 32.43 4.97
N PRO A 90 14.49 33.69 4.59
CA PRO A 90 13.97 33.98 3.26
C PRO A 90 14.97 33.43 2.24
N GLY A 91 14.52 32.50 1.40
CA GLY A 91 15.31 32.08 0.25
C GLY A 91 15.68 33.29 -0.57
N ARG A 92 16.97 33.43 -0.91
CA ARG A 92 17.41 34.45 -1.85
C ARG A 92 16.76 34.19 -3.22
#